data_AF-A0A2E8L3J9-F1
#
_entry.id   AF-A0A2E8L3J9-F1
#
_cell.length_a   1.000
_cell.length_b   1.000
_cell.length_c   1.000
_cell.angle_alpha   90.00
_cell.angle_beta   90.00
_cell.angle_gamma   90.00
#
_symmetry.space_group_name_H-M   'P 1'
#
loop_
_entity.id
_entity.type
_entity.pdbx_description
1 polymer ?
#
loop_
_entity_poly.entity_id
_entity_poly.type
_entity_poly.pdbx_seq_one_letter_code
_entity_poly.pdbx_strand_id
1 'polypeptide(L)'
;MNLSDPLSVSIAATQTYKKALTAVQTNISNLNTEGYSRIEAKVSESGMGAGIATVTRSADAFAEKTLRSANSALAFEKPATNYANRILNLVGSESSSLTAAFDRFFSSSNQLATNPSSEPLRQDFLSSSTFLAGRVKSMATELQDIVIDNNAEVEHRIDQLNGFSSQLSAVNKQLLAFTGEPPPPSLLDQRDLILVKMSELAKIDVTFDANGLASATLAEP
;
A
#
# COMPACT_ATOMS: atom_id res chain seq x y z
N MET A 1 -2.32 47.24 -45.32
CA MET A 1 -2.40 46.40 -44.10
C MET A 1 -3.06 45.10 -44.52
N ASN A 2 -2.33 43.99 -44.42
CA ASN A 2 -2.80 42.69 -44.88
C ASN A 2 -3.79 42.13 -43.86
N LEU A 3 -4.97 41.69 -44.31
CA LEU A 3 -6.03 41.12 -43.46
C LEU A 3 -5.59 39.81 -42.74
N SER A 4 -4.44 39.27 -43.14
CA SER A 4 -3.83 38.04 -42.65
C SER A 4 -3.34 38.11 -41.19
N ASP A 5 -2.89 39.27 -40.74
CA ASP A 5 -2.35 39.46 -39.38
C ASP A 5 -3.42 39.38 -38.27
N PRO A 6 -4.55 40.10 -38.32
CA PRO A 6 -5.57 39.99 -37.28
C PRO A 6 -6.26 38.62 -37.24
N LEU A 7 -6.37 37.94 -38.39
CA LEU A 7 -6.96 36.60 -38.48
C LEU A 7 -6.04 35.55 -37.82
N SER A 8 -4.73 35.63 -38.06
CA SER A 8 -3.76 34.71 -37.46
C SER A 8 -3.66 34.86 -35.95
N VAL A 9 -3.69 36.09 -35.43
CA VAL A 9 -3.73 36.37 -33.98
C VAL A 9 -5.02 35.82 -33.35
N SER A 10 -6.17 35.99 -34.02
CA SER A 10 -7.46 35.46 -33.54
C SER A 10 -7.49 33.93 -33.50
N ILE A 11 -6.93 33.27 -34.50
CA ILE A 11 -6.80 31.80 -34.55
C ILE A 11 -5.91 31.31 -33.41
N ALA A 12 -4.75 31.94 -33.20
CA ALA A 12 -3.82 31.58 -32.13
C ALA A 12 -4.44 31.79 -30.74
N ALA A 13 -5.13 32.91 -30.53
CA ALA A 13 -5.86 33.16 -29.29
C ALA A 13 -6.93 32.09 -29.02
N THR A 14 -7.73 31.74 -30.05
CA THR A 14 -8.76 30.69 -29.93
C THR A 14 -8.16 29.33 -29.59
N GLN A 15 -7.03 28.95 -30.21
CA GLN A 15 -6.34 27.70 -29.90
C GLN A 15 -5.81 27.67 -28.46
N THR A 16 -5.31 28.78 -27.97
CA THR A 16 -4.81 28.93 -26.60
C THR A 16 -5.94 28.84 -25.56
N TYR A 17 -7.06 29.52 -25.78
CA TYR A 17 -8.24 29.37 -24.92
C TYR A 17 -8.86 27.98 -24.99
N LYS A 18 -8.85 27.33 -26.17
CA LYS A 18 -9.26 25.93 -26.30
C LYS A 18 -8.40 25.01 -25.43
N LYS A 19 -7.08 25.17 -25.43
CA LYS A 19 -6.18 24.41 -24.54
C LYS A 19 -6.49 24.64 -23.06
N ALA A 20 -6.73 25.88 -22.66
CA ALA A 20 -7.10 26.20 -21.28
C ALA A 20 -8.44 25.57 -20.87
N LEU A 21 -9.45 25.64 -21.73
CA LEU A 21 -10.75 24.98 -21.53
C LEU A 21 -10.61 23.46 -21.43
N THR A 22 -9.79 22.85 -22.29
CA THR A 22 -9.49 21.41 -22.21
C THR A 22 -8.83 21.07 -20.87
N ALA A 23 -7.91 21.88 -20.35
CA ALA A 23 -7.32 21.63 -19.03
C ALA A 23 -8.38 21.67 -17.91
N VAL A 24 -9.30 22.64 -17.93
CA VAL A 24 -10.43 22.70 -16.99
C VAL A 24 -11.34 21.47 -17.13
N GLN A 25 -11.69 21.09 -18.35
CA GLN A 25 -12.49 19.89 -18.61
C GLN A 25 -11.80 18.63 -18.07
N THR A 26 -10.50 18.46 -18.32
CA THR A 26 -9.73 17.33 -17.80
C THR A 26 -9.71 17.31 -16.27
N ASN A 27 -9.55 18.47 -15.62
CA ASN A 27 -9.61 18.56 -14.16
C ASN A 27 -10.98 18.15 -13.61
N ILE A 28 -12.08 18.61 -14.23
CA ILE A 28 -13.44 18.27 -13.79
C ILE A 28 -13.71 16.78 -13.98
N SER A 29 -13.36 16.23 -15.14
CA SER A 29 -13.57 14.80 -15.45
C SER A 29 -12.77 13.87 -14.54
N ASN A 30 -11.60 14.30 -14.07
CA ASN A 30 -10.71 13.51 -13.23
C ASN A 30 -10.71 13.93 -11.76
N LEU A 31 -11.65 14.78 -11.33
CA LEU A 31 -11.72 15.27 -9.96
C LEU A 31 -11.75 14.13 -8.92
N ASN A 32 -12.38 13.01 -9.27
CA ASN A 32 -12.52 11.83 -8.43
C ASN A 32 -11.60 10.67 -8.84
N THR A 33 -10.65 10.91 -9.75
CA THR A 33 -9.69 9.88 -10.17
C THR A 33 -8.55 9.81 -9.17
N GLU A 34 -8.31 8.63 -8.61
CA GLU A 34 -7.21 8.41 -7.67
C GLU A 34 -5.85 8.74 -8.32
N GLY A 35 -4.98 9.44 -7.59
CA GLY A 35 -3.65 9.82 -8.07
C GLY A 35 -3.64 10.96 -9.09
N TYR A 36 -4.79 11.51 -9.47
CA TYR A 36 -4.85 12.63 -10.41
C TYR A 36 -4.28 13.91 -9.81
N SER A 37 -3.39 14.58 -10.56
CA SER A 37 -2.87 15.89 -10.17
C SER A 37 -3.49 16.98 -11.02
N ARG A 38 -3.91 18.07 -10.37
CA ARG A 38 -4.52 19.21 -11.05
C ARG A 38 -3.55 19.78 -12.09
N ILE A 39 -4.07 20.08 -13.26
CA ILE A 39 -3.31 20.68 -14.35
C ILE A 39 -3.68 22.16 -14.47
N GLU A 40 -2.68 23.03 -14.56
CA GLU A 40 -2.85 24.46 -14.78
C GLU A 40 -2.44 24.84 -16.21
N ALA A 41 -3.30 25.61 -16.88
CA ALA A 41 -2.97 26.23 -18.16
C ALA A 41 -2.58 27.69 -17.90
N LYS A 42 -1.29 28.01 -18.01
CA LYS A 42 -0.79 29.39 -17.95
C LYS A 42 -0.77 29.97 -19.36
N VAL A 43 -1.56 31.02 -19.58
CA VAL A 43 -1.54 31.80 -20.82
C VAL A 43 -0.54 32.94 -20.66
N SER A 44 0.51 32.95 -21.48
CA SER A 44 1.49 34.04 -21.55
C SER A 44 1.35 34.79 -22.86
N GLU A 45 1.49 36.11 -22.88
CA GLU A 45 1.49 36.87 -24.13
C GLU A 45 2.78 36.61 -24.91
N SER A 46 2.67 36.18 -26.17
CA SER A 46 3.79 36.30 -27.11
C SER A 46 3.82 37.73 -27.66
N GLY A 47 4.99 38.23 -28.04
CA GLY A 47 5.21 39.61 -28.51
C GLY A 47 4.41 40.05 -29.75
N MET A 48 3.55 39.18 -30.30
CA MET A 48 2.60 39.45 -31.40
C MET A 48 1.12 39.43 -30.95
N GLY A 49 0.83 39.41 -29.65
CA GLY A 49 -0.55 39.40 -29.11
C GLY A 49 -1.25 38.03 -29.14
N ALA A 50 -0.57 36.99 -29.62
CA ALA A 50 -1.03 35.61 -29.54
C ALA A 50 -0.59 35.00 -28.19
N GLY A 51 -1.53 34.59 -27.34
CA GLY A 51 -1.17 33.92 -26.09
C GLY A 51 -0.59 32.52 -26.33
N ILE A 52 0.40 32.08 -25.56
CA ILE A 52 0.88 30.69 -25.49
C ILE A 52 0.32 30.07 -24.21
N ALA A 53 -0.51 29.03 -24.35
CA ALA A 53 -0.97 28.21 -23.22
C ALA A 53 0.05 27.10 -22.94
N THR A 54 0.78 27.24 -21.84
CA THR A 54 1.62 26.18 -21.28
C THR A 54 0.84 25.44 -20.21
N VAL A 55 0.85 24.11 -20.30
CA VAL A 55 0.10 23.23 -19.41
C VAL A 55 1.09 22.61 -18.43
N THR A 56 0.93 22.89 -17.14
CA THR A 56 1.81 22.40 -16.07
C THR A 56 1.03 21.59 -15.04
N ARG A 57 1.57 20.43 -14.67
CA ARG A 57 1.06 19.61 -13.56
C ARG A 57 1.34 20.31 -12.24
N SER A 58 0.33 20.44 -11.39
CA SER A 58 0.47 20.90 -10.01
C SER A 58 0.65 19.67 -9.11
N ALA A 59 1.91 19.34 -8.80
CA ALA A 59 2.26 18.24 -7.93
C ALA A 59 3.36 18.67 -6.95
N ASP A 60 3.28 18.18 -5.72
CA ASP A 60 4.24 18.45 -4.66
C ASP A 60 5.09 17.20 -4.40
N ALA A 61 6.30 17.22 -4.93
CA ALA A 61 7.24 16.11 -4.80
C ALA A 61 7.63 15.83 -3.34
N PHE A 62 7.61 16.84 -2.46
CA PHE A 62 7.91 16.66 -1.04
C PHE A 62 6.75 15.98 -0.31
N ALA A 63 5.52 16.40 -0.59
CA ALA A 63 4.33 15.75 -0.05
C ALA A 63 4.23 14.29 -0.50
N GLU A 64 4.45 14.01 -1.79
CA GLU A 64 4.44 12.65 -2.33
C GLU A 64 5.53 11.77 -1.71
N LYS A 65 6.75 12.30 -1.53
CA LYS A 65 7.83 11.58 -0.86
C LYS A 65 7.45 11.26 0.59
N THR A 66 6.92 12.24 1.31
CA THR A 66 6.50 12.08 2.71
C THR A 66 5.39 11.03 2.83
N LEU A 67 4.42 11.05 1.91
CA LEU A 67 3.35 10.05 1.84
C LEU A 67 3.91 8.64 1.64
N ARG A 68 4.79 8.45 0.65
CA ARG A 68 5.44 7.15 0.40
C ARG A 68 6.21 6.66 1.63
N SER A 69 6.99 7.53 2.28
CA SER A 69 7.72 7.16 3.50
C SER A 69 6.78 6.77 4.66
N ALA A 70 5.67 7.50 4.84
CA ALA A 70 4.69 7.18 5.87
C ALA A 70 3.98 5.84 5.60
N ASN A 71 3.58 5.60 4.34
CA ASN A 71 2.99 4.33 3.92
C ASN A 71 3.96 3.16 4.13
N SER A 72 5.23 3.33 3.75
CA SER A 72 6.26 2.31 3.95
C SER A 72 6.48 1.98 5.43
N ALA A 73 6.48 2.98 6.32
CA ALA A 73 6.58 2.74 7.76
C ALA A 73 5.34 2.00 8.30
N LEU A 74 4.14 2.40 7.86
CA LEU A 74 2.90 1.74 8.27
C LEU A 74 2.81 0.30 7.76
N ALA A 75 3.26 0.05 6.52
CA ALA A 75 3.28 -1.26 5.89
C ALA A 75 4.14 -2.27 6.67
N PHE A 76 5.20 -1.78 7.33
CA PHE A 76 6.07 -2.58 8.18
C PHE A 76 5.46 -2.88 9.57
N GLU A 77 4.90 -1.88 10.24
CA GLU A 77 4.42 -2.00 11.63
C GLU A 77 3.06 -2.71 11.77
N LYS A 78 2.16 -2.49 10.80
CA LYS A 78 0.78 -2.98 10.88
C LYS A 78 0.67 -4.52 10.89
N PRO A 79 1.40 -5.27 10.04
CA PRO A 79 1.38 -6.73 10.11
C PRO A 79 1.88 -7.26 11.44
N ALA A 80 3.01 -6.73 11.95
CA ALA A 80 3.58 -7.15 13.23
C ALA A 80 2.57 -7.02 14.37
N THR A 81 1.88 -5.88 14.45
CA THR A 81 0.84 -5.64 15.46
C THR A 81 -0.34 -6.60 15.31
N ASN A 82 -0.81 -6.84 14.07
CA ASN A 82 -1.94 -7.75 13.82
C ASN A 82 -1.62 -9.18 14.23
N TYR A 83 -0.45 -9.71 13.87
CA TYR A 83 -0.05 -11.06 14.23
C TYR A 83 0.23 -11.20 15.73
N ALA A 84 0.84 -10.19 16.36
CA ALA A 84 1.02 -10.16 17.81
C ALA A 84 -0.33 -10.23 18.55
N ASN A 85 -1.34 -9.48 18.10
CA ASN A 85 -2.68 -9.53 18.68
C ASN A 85 -3.37 -10.89 18.49
N ARG A 86 -3.19 -11.54 17.33
CA ARG A 86 -3.71 -12.91 17.11
C ARG A 86 -3.10 -13.90 18.09
N ILE A 87 -1.79 -13.84 18.30
CA ILE A 87 -1.09 -14.69 19.27
C ILE A 87 -1.54 -14.37 20.70
N LEU A 88 -1.69 -13.09 21.05
CA LEU A 88 -2.15 -12.68 22.38
C LEU A 88 -3.57 -13.21 22.67
N ASN A 89 -4.48 -13.11 21.71
CA ASN A 89 -5.84 -13.62 21.85
C ASN A 89 -5.88 -15.15 22.02
N LEU A 90 -4.98 -15.86 21.33
CA LEU A 90 -4.82 -17.30 21.47
C LEU A 90 -4.44 -17.68 22.90
N VAL A 91 -3.45 -16.98 23.46
CA VAL A 91 -2.92 -17.24 24.81
C VAL A 91 -3.87 -16.75 25.91
N GLY A 92 -4.51 -15.60 25.71
CA GLY A 92 -5.26 -14.85 26.72
C GLY A 92 -6.77 -15.15 26.82
N SER A 93 -7.32 -16.05 26.01
CA SER A 93 -8.76 -16.38 26.06
C SER A 93 -9.15 -17.05 27.40
N GLU A 94 -9.86 -16.33 28.28
CA GLU A 94 -10.10 -16.75 29.67
C GLU A 94 -10.84 -18.09 29.83
N SER A 95 -11.86 -18.36 29.00
CA SER A 95 -12.72 -19.55 29.13
C SER A 95 -12.06 -20.87 28.72
N SER A 96 -10.96 -20.79 27.95
CA SER A 96 -10.17 -21.92 27.47
C SER A 96 -8.67 -21.66 27.67
N SER A 97 -8.28 -20.85 28.66
CA SER A 97 -6.87 -20.48 28.81
C SER A 97 -6.02 -21.71 29.10
N LEU A 98 -4.79 -21.71 28.58
CA LEU A 98 -3.82 -22.75 28.89
C LEU A 98 -3.56 -22.83 30.40
N THR A 99 -3.59 -21.68 31.08
CA THR A 99 -3.50 -21.57 32.54
C THR A 99 -4.57 -22.40 33.25
N ALA A 100 -5.84 -22.26 32.88
CA ALA A 100 -6.92 -23.04 33.49
C ALA A 100 -6.78 -24.55 33.24
N ALA A 101 -6.22 -24.95 32.09
CA ALA A 101 -5.92 -26.35 31.80
C ALA A 101 -4.78 -26.89 32.69
N PHE A 102 -3.73 -26.09 32.92
CA PHE A 102 -2.66 -26.43 33.86
C PHE A 102 -3.16 -26.51 35.31
N ASP A 103 -3.97 -25.55 35.74
CA ASP A 103 -4.53 -25.53 37.10
C ASP A 103 -5.36 -26.78 37.39
N ARG A 104 -6.22 -27.18 36.43
CA ARG A 104 -7.01 -28.41 36.54
C ARG A 104 -6.13 -29.66 36.61
N PHE A 105 -5.11 -29.74 35.76
CA PHE A 105 -4.16 -30.86 35.74
C PHE A 105 -3.38 -31.01 37.06
N PHE A 106 -2.83 -29.91 37.59
CA PHE A 106 -2.10 -29.96 38.85
C PHE A 106 -3.03 -30.21 40.04
N SER A 107 -4.24 -29.65 40.03
CA SER A 107 -5.25 -29.90 41.06
C SER A 107 -5.64 -31.37 41.12
N SER A 108 -5.99 -31.99 39.99
CA SER A 108 -6.37 -33.41 39.95
C SER A 108 -5.19 -34.34 40.28
N SER A 109 -3.97 -33.97 39.87
CA SER A 109 -2.74 -34.70 40.22
C SER A 109 -2.51 -34.71 41.73
N ASN A 110 -2.65 -33.54 42.38
CA ASN A 110 -2.53 -33.42 43.84
C ASN A 110 -3.62 -34.22 44.57
N GLN A 111 -4.86 -34.21 44.07
CA GLN A 111 -5.94 -35.00 44.65
C GLN A 111 -5.66 -36.50 44.53
N LEU A 112 -5.24 -36.98 43.36
CA LEU A 112 -4.87 -38.38 43.16
C LEU A 112 -3.72 -38.82 44.08
N ALA A 113 -2.74 -37.94 44.33
CA ALA A 113 -1.63 -38.23 45.23
C ALA A 113 -2.07 -38.51 46.68
N THR A 114 -3.21 -37.96 47.13
CA THR A 114 -3.75 -38.25 48.47
C THR A 114 -4.32 -39.66 48.60
N ASN A 115 -4.83 -40.24 47.51
CA ASN A 115 -5.33 -41.61 47.47
C ASN A 115 -5.22 -42.23 46.06
N PRO A 116 -4.05 -42.80 45.71
CA PRO A 116 -3.81 -43.37 44.38
C PRO A 116 -4.69 -44.58 44.03
N SER A 117 -5.26 -45.25 45.04
CA SER A 117 -6.10 -46.44 44.87
C SER A 117 -7.55 -46.11 44.46
N SER A 118 -7.97 -44.85 44.60
CA SER A 118 -9.31 -44.37 44.25
C SER A 118 -9.54 -44.31 42.73
N GLU A 119 -10.45 -45.15 42.23
CA GLU A 119 -10.84 -45.15 40.81
C GLU A 119 -11.41 -43.78 40.34
N PRO A 120 -12.32 -43.11 41.07
CA PRO A 120 -12.80 -41.78 40.68
C PRO A 120 -11.69 -40.74 40.50
N LEU A 121 -10.67 -40.73 41.39
CA LEU A 121 -9.55 -39.78 41.31
C LEU A 121 -8.63 -40.09 40.12
N ARG A 122 -8.44 -41.37 39.78
CA ARG A 122 -7.69 -41.76 38.56
C ARG A 122 -8.40 -41.26 37.31
N GLN A 123 -9.72 -41.40 37.25
CA GLN A 123 -10.51 -40.97 36.10
C GLN A 123 -10.50 -39.44 35.94
N ASP A 124 -10.57 -38.69 37.04
CA ASP A 124 -10.47 -37.22 37.02
C ASP A 124 -9.08 -36.73 36.56
N PHE A 125 -8.01 -37.35 37.07
CA PHE A 125 -6.65 -37.08 36.60
C PHE A 125 -6.46 -37.39 35.11
N LEU A 126 -6.99 -38.52 34.62
CA LEU A 126 -6.93 -38.86 33.20
C LEU A 126 -7.72 -37.87 32.33
N SER A 127 -8.89 -37.43 32.79
CA SER A 127 -9.73 -36.45 32.08
C SER A 127 -9.03 -35.10 31.96
N SER A 128 -8.50 -34.58 33.07
CA SER A 128 -7.74 -33.31 33.10
C SER A 128 -6.44 -33.38 32.31
N SER A 129 -5.73 -34.52 32.33
CA SER A 129 -4.56 -34.75 31.47
C SER A 129 -4.91 -34.73 29.98
N THR A 130 -6.01 -35.40 29.60
CA THR A 130 -6.51 -35.40 28.22
C THR A 130 -6.94 -34.01 27.79
N PHE A 131 -7.59 -33.26 28.69
CA PHE A 131 -7.97 -31.86 28.44
C PHE A 131 -6.76 -30.96 28.20
N LEU A 132 -5.72 -31.04 29.04
CA LEU A 132 -4.48 -30.28 28.87
C LEU A 132 -3.78 -30.64 27.55
N ALA A 133 -3.63 -31.93 27.26
CA ALA A 133 -3.01 -32.39 26.01
C ALA A 133 -3.78 -31.90 24.78
N GLY A 134 -5.11 -31.98 24.81
CA GLY A 134 -5.98 -31.44 23.77
C GLY A 134 -5.79 -29.93 23.59
N ARG A 135 -5.71 -29.17 24.68
CA ARG A 135 -5.52 -27.71 24.60
C ARG A 135 -4.16 -27.31 24.05
N VAL A 136 -3.08 -27.96 24.50
CA VAL A 136 -1.73 -27.74 23.97
C VAL A 136 -1.69 -28.04 22.47
N LYS A 137 -2.32 -29.14 22.05
CA LYS A 137 -2.39 -29.51 20.63
C LYS A 137 -3.15 -28.47 19.80
N SER A 138 -4.34 -28.04 20.25
CA SER A 138 -5.10 -27.00 19.55
C SER A 138 -4.31 -25.70 19.42
N MET A 139 -3.66 -25.26 20.49
CA MET A 139 -2.85 -24.05 20.46
C MET A 139 -1.66 -24.16 19.50
N ALA A 140 -1.00 -25.33 19.46
CA ALA A 140 0.07 -25.58 18.50
C ALA A 140 -0.44 -25.53 17.05
N THR A 141 -1.62 -26.08 16.77
CA THR A 141 -2.26 -26.00 15.45
C THR A 141 -2.61 -24.55 15.09
N GLU A 142 -3.23 -23.80 16.00
CA GLU A 142 -3.60 -22.39 15.75
C GLU A 142 -2.37 -21.49 15.51
N LEU A 143 -1.26 -21.73 16.22
CA LEU A 143 0.02 -21.06 15.94
C LEU A 143 0.59 -21.44 14.57
N GLN A 144 0.50 -22.70 14.19
CA GLN A 144 0.94 -23.17 12.87
C GLN A 144 0.12 -22.52 11.75
N ASP A 145 -1.19 -22.40 11.93
CA ASP A 145 -2.09 -21.75 10.98
C ASP A 145 -1.75 -20.26 10.85
N ILE A 146 -1.42 -19.56 11.95
CA ILE A 146 -0.94 -18.17 11.91
C ILE A 146 0.33 -18.03 11.04
N VAL A 147 1.27 -18.97 11.14
CA VAL A 147 2.50 -18.97 10.33
C VAL A 147 2.18 -19.22 8.86
N ILE A 148 1.29 -20.16 8.55
CA ILE A 148 0.86 -20.45 7.18
C ILE A 148 0.18 -19.23 6.56
N ASP A 149 -0.75 -18.60 7.29
CA ASP A 149 -1.42 -17.38 6.85
C ASP A 149 -0.43 -16.24 6.59
N ASN A 150 0.58 -16.09 7.45
CA ASN A 150 1.62 -15.07 7.28
C ASN A 150 2.43 -15.29 6.00
N ASN A 151 2.85 -16.53 5.74
CA ASN A 151 3.58 -16.85 4.52
C ASN A 151 2.73 -16.59 3.27
N ALA A 152 1.45 -16.98 3.29
CA ALA A 152 0.54 -16.73 2.18
C ALA A 152 0.32 -15.24 1.91
N GLU A 153 0.17 -14.42 2.97
CA GLU A 153 0.07 -12.97 2.85
C GLU A 153 1.36 -12.35 2.29
N VAL A 154 2.54 -12.85 2.69
CA VAL A 154 3.83 -12.42 2.14
C VAL A 154 3.93 -12.76 0.64
N GLU A 155 3.57 -13.98 0.24
CA GLU A 155 3.54 -14.38 -1.17
C GLU A 155 2.59 -13.48 -1.99
N HIS A 156 1.39 -13.21 -1.46
CA HIS A 156 0.44 -12.31 -2.11
C HIS A 156 0.99 -10.89 -2.30
N ARG A 157 1.66 -10.34 -1.30
CA ARG A 157 2.31 -9.02 -1.38
C ARG A 157 3.43 -8.99 -2.41
N ILE A 158 4.22 -10.07 -2.51
CA ILE A 158 5.27 -10.20 -3.53
C ILE A 158 4.65 -10.19 -4.94
N ASP A 159 3.57 -10.94 -5.15
CA ASP A 159 2.86 -10.97 -6.44
C ASP A 159 2.31 -9.59 -6.81
N GLN A 160 1.69 -8.88 -5.86
CA GLN A 160 1.21 -7.51 -6.07
C GLN A 160 2.36 -6.55 -6.40
N LEU A 161 3.47 -6.63 -5.66
CA LEU A 161 4.65 -5.80 -5.89
C LEU A 161 5.28 -6.06 -7.27
N ASN A 162 5.34 -7.32 -7.71
CA ASN A 162 5.80 -7.70 -9.05
C ASN A 162 4.86 -7.17 -10.15
N GLY A 163 3.55 -7.20 -9.89
CA GLY A 163 2.54 -6.59 -10.75
C GLY A 163 2.77 -5.09 -10.91
N PHE A 164 2.97 -4.36 -9.81
CA PHE A 164 3.26 -2.93 -9.83
C PHE A 164 4.63 -2.61 -10.45
N SER A 165 5.64 -3.42 -10.22
CA SER A 165 6.96 -3.29 -10.87
C SER A 165 6.84 -3.40 -12.40
N SER A 166 6.02 -4.33 -12.89
CA SER A 166 5.74 -4.48 -14.32
C SER A 166 5.02 -3.26 -14.90
N GLN A 167 4.04 -2.71 -14.16
CA GLN A 167 3.34 -1.49 -14.56
C GLN A 167 4.28 -0.27 -14.57
N LEU A 168 5.13 -0.13 -13.56
CA LEU A 168 6.13 0.95 -13.48
C LEU A 168 7.10 0.89 -14.66
N SER A 169 7.55 -0.32 -15.02
CA SER A 169 8.40 -0.55 -16.20
C SER A 169 7.70 -0.13 -17.50
N ALA A 170 6.41 -0.42 -17.65
CA ALA A 170 5.64 0.00 -18.81
C ALA A 170 5.51 1.53 -18.90
N VAL A 171 5.23 2.20 -17.77
CA VAL A 171 5.17 3.67 -17.70
C VAL A 171 6.53 4.29 -18.01
N ASN A 172 7.62 3.76 -17.45
CA ASN A 172 8.98 4.22 -17.74
C ASN A 172 9.33 4.08 -19.23
N LYS A 173 8.92 2.98 -19.89
CA LYS A 173 9.11 2.84 -21.35
C LYS A 173 8.34 3.88 -22.15
N GLN A 174 7.12 4.22 -21.74
CA GLN A 174 6.32 5.26 -22.39
C GLN A 174 6.91 6.65 -22.19
N LEU A 175 7.41 6.95 -20.98
CA LEU A 175 8.14 8.19 -20.69
C LEU A 175 9.42 8.29 -21.51
N LEU A 176 10.19 7.21 -21.62
CA LEU A 176 11.43 7.18 -22.40
C LEU A 176 11.19 7.34 -23.91
N ALA A 177 10.08 6.79 -24.44
CA ALA A 177 9.71 6.91 -25.84
C ALA A 177 9.14 8.29 -26.20
N PHE A 178 8.74 9.09 -25.20
CA PHE A 178 8.21 10.42 -25.41
C PHE A 178 9.32 11.42 -25.66
N THR A 179 9.27 12.11 -26.79
CA THR A 179 10.30 13.08 -27.22
C THR A 179 9.87 14.54 -27.03
N GLY A 180 8.65 14.78 -26.55
CA GLY A 180 8.17 16.12 -26.25
C GLY A 180 8.64 16.62 -24.88
N GLU A 181 8.65 17.93 -24.69
CA GLU A 181 8.82 18.54 -23.37
C GLU A 181 7.67 19.51 -23.10
N PRO A 182 7.10 19.50 -21.87
CA PRO A 182 7.36 18.57 -20.76
C PRO A 182 6.69 17.18 -20.97
N PRO A 183 7.09 16.14 -20.21
CA PRO A 183 6.44 14.83 -20.24
C PRO A 183 4.93 14.90 -19.96
N PRO A 184 4.12 13.95 -20.48
CA PRO A 184 2.67 13.98 -20.30
C PRO A 184 2.28 13.85 -18.81
N PRO A 185 1.49 14.78 -18.25
CA PRO A 185 1.08 14.74 -16.84
C PRO A 185 0.44 13.42 -16.42
N SER A 186 -0.33 12.79 -17.31
CA SER A 186 -1.00 11.52 -17.02
C SER A 186 -0.02 10.35 -16.79
N LEU A 187 1.13 10.34 -17.48
CA LEU A 187 2.15 9.31 -17.26
C LEU A 187 2.87 9.52 -15.93
N LEU A 188 3.07 10.78 -15.55
CA LEU A 188 3.65 11.14 -14.25
C LEU A 188 2.69 10.76 -13.12
N ASP A 189 1.39 11.06 -13.25
CA ASP A 189 0.36 10.65 -12.28
C ASP A 189 0.30 9.12 -12.12
N GLN A 190 0.33 8.37 -13.24
CA GLN A 190 0.34 6.90 -13.20
C GLN A 190 1.57 6.35 -12.49
N ARG A 191 2.76 6.87 -12.82
CA ARG A 191 4.01 6.50 -12.16
C ARG A 191 3.93 6.76 -10.65
N ASP A 192 3.49 7.94 -10.25
CA ASP A 192 3.45 8.36 -8.85
C ASP A 192 2.43 7.55 -8.05
N LEU A 193 1.26 7.25 -8.65
CA LEU A 193 0.27 6.36 -8.06
C LEU A 193 0.82 4.94 -7.86
N ILE A 194 1.51 4.38 -8.87
CA ILE A 194 2.13 3.05 -8.76
C ILE A 194 3.15 3.04 -7.61
N LEU A 195 3.98 4.06 -7.49
CA LEU A 195 4.96 4.18 -6.39
C LEU A 195 4.28 4.29 -5.02
N VAL A 196 3.15 4.98 -4.92
CA VAL A 196 2.34 5.01 -3.68
C VAL A 196 1.82 3.61 -3.36
N LYS A 197 1.26 2.88 -4.32
CA LYS A 197 0.78 1.50 -4.11
C LYS A 197 1.90 0.55 -3.73
N MET A 198 3.08 0.66 -4.33
CA MET A 198 4.25 -0.12 -3.93
C MET A 198 4.67 0.18 -2.47
N SER A 199 4.62 1.46 -2.06
CA SER A 199 4.96 1.86 -0.68
C SER A 199 3.98 1.35 0.38
N GLU A 200 2.74 1.02 0.00
CA GLU A 200 1.74 0.42 0.89
C GLU A 200 2.02 -1.07 1.16
N LEU A 201 2.81 -1.73 0.29
CA LEU A 201 3.12 -3.16 0.39
C LEU A 201 4.46 -3.42 1.10
N ALA A 202 5.46 -2.56 0.81
CA ALA A 202 6.82 -2.71 1.32
C ALA A 202 7.51 -1.36 1.52
N LYS A 203 8.59 -1.38 2.30
CA LYS A 203 9.49 -0.23 2.43
C LYS A 203 10.29 -0.07 1.14
N ILE A 204 10.10 1.05 0.44
CA ILE A 204 10.76 1.33 -0.83
C ILE A 204 11.53 2.64 -0.78
N ASP A 205 12.69 2.67 -1.43
CA ASP A 205 13.43 3.88 -1.76
C ASP A 205 13.22 4.20 -3.24
N VAL A 206 12.93 5.46 -3.53
CA VAL A 206 12.59 5.92 -4.88
C VAL A 206 13.53 7.04 -5.30
N THR A 207 14.08 6.91 -6.50
CA THR A 207 14.87 7.94 -7.16
C THR A 207 14.28 8.25 -8.54
N PHE A 208 14.48 9.48 -9.00
CA PHE A 208 14.03 9.93 -10.32
C PHE A 208 15.23 10.42 -11.12
N ASP A 209 15.27 10.12 -12.41
CA ASP A 209 16.27 10.69 -13.33
C ASP A 209 15.82 12.04 -13.92
N ALA A 210 16.66 12.63 -14.77
CA ALA A 210 16.38 13.91 -15.43
C ALA A 210 15.16 13.88 -16.36
N ASN A 211 14.77 12.70 -16.86
CA ASN A 211 13.62 12.49 -17.74
C ASN A 211 12.35 12.10 -16.96
N GLY A 212 12.44 12.02 -15.62
CA GLY A 212 11.35 11.59 -14.76
C GLY A 212 11.13 10.07 -14.77
N LEU A 213 12.08 9.25 -15.19
CA LEU A 213 12.00 7.81 -14.98
C LEU A 213 12.21 7.51 -13.49
N ALA A 214 11.35 6.66 -12.94
CA ALA A 214 11.47 6.24 -11.54
C ALA A 214 12.24 4.92 -11.44
N SER A 215 13.18 4.87 -10.48
CA SER A 215 13.79 3.63 -10.02
C SER A 215 13.40 3.42 -8.56
N ALA A 216 12.82 2.25 -8.26
CA ALA A 216 12.39 1.86 -6.94
C ALA A 216 13.17 0.63 -6.46
N THR A 217 13.75 0.70 -5.27
CA THR A 217 14.47 -0.39 -4.62
C THR A 217 13.81 -0.73 -3.29
N LEU A 218 13.85 -1.99 -2.90
CA LEU A 218 13.49 -2.37 -1.54
C LEU A 218 14.51 -1.76 -0.58
N ALA A 219 14.03 -1.04 0.42
CA ALA A 219 14.89 -0.51 1.47
C ALA A 219 15.32 -1.65 2.40
N GLU A 220 16.57 -1.66 2.84
CA GLU A 220 17.00 -2.58 3.89
C GLU A 220 16.22 -2.32 5.19
N PRO A 221 15.95 -3.38 5.99
CA PRO A 221 15.20 -3.28 7.24
C PRO A 221 15.76 -2.21 8.17
#